data_AF-A0A966WXR0-F1
#
_entry.id   AF-A0A966WXR0-F1
#
_cell.length_a   1.000
_cell.length_b   1.000
_cell.length_c   1.000
_cell.angle_alpha   90.00
_cell.angle_beta   90.00
_cell.angle_gamma   90.00
#
_symmetry.space_group_name_H-M   'P 1'
#
loop_
_entity.id
_entity.type
_entity.pdbx_description
1 polymer ?
#
loop_
_entity_poly.entity_id
_entity_poly.type
_entity_poly.pdbx_seq_one_letter_code
_entity_poly.pdbx_strand_id
1 'polypeptide(L)'
;GRALRPAPGKQEAVILDHVGNAHRHGLPTDERAWNLTGRRRREAVSIPIKDCPVCFCSCPSASQVCPDCGHLFLSEERDEQRRGLQLLEGELVEISGSDRHRPQLQQARPRRTHPAAGCRTFEDLLQREQERGYKPGWARHVWAARQRGKA
;
A
#
# COMPACT_ATOMS: atom_id res chain seq x y z
N GLY A 1 19.72 -7.27 -8.28
CA GLY A 1 21.18 -7.08 -8.24
C GLY A 1 21.82 -6.88 -9.61
N ARG A 2 21.29 -6.01 -10.50
CA ARG A 2 22.00 -5.70 -11.76
C ARG A 2 23.36 -5.02 -11.48
N ALA A 3 23.38 -4.07 -10.55
CA ALA A 3 24.58 -3.38 -10.12
C ALA A 3 25.44 -4.16 -9.10
N LEU A 4 24.94 -5.24 -8.48
CA LEU A 4 25.70 -5.98 -7.45
C LEU A 4 26.36 -7.27 -7.95
N ARG A 5 26.20 -7.60 -9.23
CA ARG A 5 26.91 -8.74 -9.81
C ARG A 5 28.41 -8.45 -9.81
N PRO A 6 29.25 -9.40 -9.34
CA PRO A 6 30.69 -9.33 -9.52
C PRO A 6 31.04 -9.29 -11.00
N ALA A 7 32.04 -8.49 -11.36
CA ALA A 7 32.60 -8.43 -12.71
C ALA A 7 34.11 -8.12 -12.61
N PRO A 8 34.96 -8.69 -13.48
CA PRO A 8 36.39 -8.37 -13.49
C PRO A 8 36.64 -6.86 -13.62
N GLY A 9 37.55 -6.33 -12.80
CA GLY A 9 37.91 -4.90 -12.82
C GLY A 9 36.88 -3.96 -12.17
N LYS A 10 35.72 -4.46 -11.74
CA LYS A 10 34.71 -3.65 -11.07
C LYS A 10 35.00 -3.56 -9.57
N GLN A 11 35.43 -2.38 -9.12
CA GLN A 11 35.75 -2.12 -7.72
C GLN A 11 34.51 -1.85 -6.88
N GLU A 12 33.54 -1.10 -7.43
CA GLU A 12 32.38 -0.64 -6.68
C GLU A 12 31.11 -0.55 -7.55
N ALA A 13 29.99 -0.25 -6.90
CA ALA A 13 28.70 -0.01 -7.53
C ALA A 13 28.06 1.25 -6.93
N VAL A 14 28.00 2.32 -7.71
CA VAL A 14 27.32 3.56 -7.31
C VAL A 14 25.82 3.44 -7.61
N ILE A 15 24.98 3.69 -6.60
CA ILE A 15 23.52 3.62 -6.71
C ILE A 15 22.94 4.99 -6.37
N LEU A 16 22.33 5.65 -7.36
CA LEU A 16 21.69 6.94 -7.18
C LEU A 16 20.21 6.73 -6.81
N ASP A 17 19.83 7.05 -5.57
CA ASP A 17 18.49 6.80 -5.04
C ASP A 17 17.70 8.09 -4.84
N HIS A 18 16.91 8.46 -5.85
CA HIS A 18 16.13 9.70 -5.84
C HIS A 18 14.78 9.58 -5.12
N VAL A 19 14.36 8.36 -4.75
CA VAL A 19 13.03 8.10 -4.16
C VAL A 19 13.10 7.61 -2.71
N GLY A 20 14.31 7.57 -2.13
CA GLY A 20 14.55 7.15 -0.76
C GLY A 20 14.28 5.66 -0.51
N ASN A 21 14.51 4.81 -1.50
CA ASN A 21 14.40 3.35 -1.34
C ASN A 21 15.33 2.79 -0.25
N ALA A 22 16.57 3.27 -0.16
CA ALA A 22 17.52 2.88 0.87
C ALA A 22 16.97 3.18 2.27
N HIS A 23 16.32 4.33 2.45
CA HIS A 23 15.64 4.66 3.70
C HIS A 23 14.41 3.77 3.93
N ARG A 24 13.59 3.50 2.91
CA ARG A 24 12.34 2.73 3.06
C ARG A 24 12.56 1.24 3.29
N HIS A 25 13.56 0.66 2.64
CA HIS A 25 13.76 -0.78 2.50
C HIS A 25 15.09 -1.29 3.05
N GLY A 26 15.99 -0.40 3.49
CA GLY A 26 17.37 -0.72 3.83
C GLY A 26 18.28 -0.76 2.60
N LEU A 27 19.58 -0.84 2.83
CA LEU A 27 20.58 -0.91 1.77
C LEU A 27 20.51 -2.24 1.01
N PRO A 28 21.02 -2.27 -0.23
CA PRO A 28 21.11 -3.51 -1.00
C PRO A 28 22.07 -4.54 -0.39
N THR A 29 23.03 -4.09 0.42
CA THR A 29 24.01 -4.91 1.16
C THR A 29 23.53 -5.34 2.54
N ASP A 30 22.37 -4.85 2.99
CA ASP A 30 21.82 -5.25 4.29
C ASP A 30 21.46 -6.73 4.30
N GLU A 31 21.80 -7.41 5.40
CA GLU A 31 21.36 -8.78 5.64
C GLU A 31 19.83 -8.86 5.71
N ARG A 32 19.29 -9.85 5.01
CA ARG A 32 17.84 -10.09 4.95
C ARG A 32 17.57 -11.54 5.28
N ALA A 33 16.66 -11.77 6.22
CA ALA A 33 16.11 -13.08 6.49
C ALA A 33 15.11 -13.43 5.38
N TRP A 34 15.46 -14.41 4.55
CA TRP A 34 14.59 -14.93 3.51
C TRP A 34 13.92 -16.21 3.99
N ASN A 35 12.67 -16.41 3.60
CA ASN A 35 12.00 -17.70 3.68
C ASN A 35 11.44 -18.06 2.30
N LEU A 36 11.51 -19.34 1.96
CA LEU A 36 10.96 -19.87 0.70
C LEU A 36 9.50 -20.33 0.86
N THR A 37 8.92 -20.16 2.05
CA THR A 37 7.50 -20.36 2.31
C THR A 37 6.70 -19.26 1.62
N GLY A 38 6.52 -19.43 0.31
CA GLY A 38 5.74 -18.51 -0.51
C GLY A 38 4.37 -18.28 0.11
N ARG A 39 3.91 -17.03 0.11
CA ARG A 39 2.51 -16.73 0.45
C ARG A 39 1.63 -17.12 -0.72
N ARG A 40 0.50 -17.79 -0.45
CA ARG A 40 -0.52 -18.06 -1.46
C ARG A 40 -0.88 -16.74 -2.16
N ARG A 41 -0.52 -16.61 -3.43
CA ARG A 41 -0.83 -15.44 -4.26
C ARG A 41 -2.35 -15.33 -4.29
N ARG A 42 -2.89 -14.28 -3.68
CA ARG A 42 -4.28 -13.92 -3.92
C ARG A 42 -4.37 -13.54 -5.38
N GLU A 43 -5.37 -14.06 -6.09
CA GLU A 43 -5.69 -13.55 -7.42
C GLU A 43 -5.94 -12.05 -7.28
N ALA A 44 -5.04 -11.26 -7.87
CA ALA A 44 -5.13 -9.82 -7.83
C ALA A 44 -6.20 -9.43 -8.85
N VAL A 45 -7.43 -9.23 -8.38
CA VAL A 45 -8.43 -8.49 -9.14
C VAL A 45 -8.08 -7.01 -8.97
N SER A 46 -7.08 -6.53 -9.73
CA SER A 46 -6.74 -5.11 -9.75
C SER A 46 -7.74 -4.41 -10.67
N ILE A 47 -8.83 -3.93 -10.10
CA ILE A 47 -9.64 -2.91 -10.78
C ILE A 47 -8.83 -1.62 -10.65
N PRO A 48 -8.36 -1.00 -11.74
CA PRO A 48 -7.67 0.27 -11.66
C PRO A 48 -8.64 1.32 -11.10
N ILE A 49 -8.17 2.10 -10.12
CA ILE A 49 -8.96 3.10 -9.40
C ILE A 49 -8.27 4.48 -9.55
N LYS A 50 -9.04 5.55 -9.55
CA LYS A 50 -8.60 6.94 -9.48
C LYS A 50 -9.41 7.68 -8.41
N ASP A 51 -8.85 8.69 -7.77
CA ASP A 51 -9.58 9.52 -6.82
C ASP A 51 -10.18 10.75 -7.51
N CYS A 52 -11.38 11.15 -7.10
CA CYS A 52 -12.00 12.37 -7.59
C CYS A 52 -11.23 13.60 -7.08
N PRO A 53 -10.83 14.56 -7.93
CA PRO A 53 -10.10 15.75 -7.48
C PRO A 53 -10.97 16.72 -6.66
N VAL A 54 -12.30 16.58 -6.73
CA VAL A 54 -13.26 17.47 -6.04
C VAL A 54 -13.67 16.92 -4.68
N CYS A 55 -14.12 15.66 -4.62
CA CYS A 55 -14.65 15.06 -3.38
C CYS A 55 -13.82 13.90 -2.83
N PHE A 56 -12.71 13.53 -3.49
CA PHE A 56 -11.81 12.43 -3.08
C PHE A 56 -12.45 11.03 -3.01
N CYS A 57 -13.66 10.87 -3.55
CA CYS A 57 -14.27 9.56 -3.72
C CYS A 57 -13.43 8.71 -4.68
N SER A 58 -13.08 7.49 -4.26
CA SER A 58 -12.38 6.52 -5.09
C SER A 58 -13.30 5.95 -6.16
N CYS A 59 -12.96 6.19 -7.42
CA CYS A 59 -13.74 5.85 -8.60
C CYS A 59 -13.00 4.82 -9.48
N PRO A 60 -13.68 3.88 -10.16
CA PRO A 60 -13.05 3.10 -11.22
C PRO A 60 -12.32 4.00 -12.23
N SER A 61 -11.12 3.64 -12.67
CA SER A 61 -10.33 4.49 -13.58
C SER A 61 -11.06 4.81 -14.90
N ALA A 62 -11.96 3.91 -15.32
CA ALA A 62 -12.79 4.06 -16.52
C ALA A 62 -13.99 5.02 -16.36
N SER A 63 -14.36 5.40 -15.13
CA SER A 63 -15.50 6.30 -14.89
C SER A 63 -15.31 7.66 -15.56
N GLN A 64 -16.31 8.11 -16.33
CA GLN A 64 -16.31 9.44 -16.95
C GLN A 64 -16.89 10.51 -16.02
N VAL A 65 -17.70 10.09 -15.04
CA VAL A 65 -18.34 10.98 -14.06
C VAL A 65 -18.14 10.39 -12.66
N CYS A 66 -17.87 11.25 -11.67
CA CYS A 66 -17.81 10.85 -10.26
C CYS A 66 -19.22 10.46 -9.78
N PRO A 67 -19.42 9.26 -9.21
CA PRO A 67 -20.74 8.82 -8.76
C PRO A 67 -21.23 9.56 -7.50
N ASP A 68 -20.34 10.27 -6.81
CA ASP A 68 -20.64 10.95 -5.55
C ASP A 68 -20.95 12.44 -5.77
N CYS A 69 -20.06 13.19 -6.45
CA CYS A 69 -20.22 14.63 -6.65
C CYS A 69 -20.57 15.05 -8.09
N GLY A 70 -20.63 14.12 -9.05
CA GLY A 70 -20.96 14.43 -10.44
C GLY A 70 -19.84 15.07 -11.28
N HIS A 71 -18.63 15.21 -10.72
CA HIS A 71 -17.48 15.76 -11.46
C HIS A 71 -17.17 14.94 -12.73
N LEU A 72 -17.08 15.63 -13.88
CA LEU A 72 -16.71 15.08 -15.19
C LEU A 72 -15.20 14.95 -15.31
N PHE A 73 -14.71 13.74 -15.53
CA PHE A 73 -13.29 13.47 -15.69
C PHE A 73 -12.84 13.71 -17.14
N LEU A 74 -12.39 14.93 -17.45
CA LEU A 74 -11.90 15.24 -18.79
C LEU A 74 -10.60 14.49 -19.10
N SER A 75 -10.35 14.17 -20.37
CA SER A 75 -9.12 13.48 -20.81
C SER A 75 -7.87 14.33 -20.61
N GLU A 76 -8.00 15.65 -20.76
CA GLU A 76 -6.92 16.63 -20.67
C GLU A 76 -6.39 16.76 -19.23
N GLU A 77 -7.28 16.80 -18.23
CA GLU A 77 -6.91 16.86 -16.81
C GLU A 77 -6.18 15.60 -16.33
N ARG A 78 -6.53 14.44 -16.91
CA ARG A 78 -5.89 13.14 -16.64
C ARG A 78 -4.43 13.12 -17.10
N ASP A 79 -4.14 13.81 -18.19
CA ASP A 79 -2.81 13.93 -18.75
C ASP A 79 -1.96 14.93 -17.95
N GLU A 80 -2.54 16.06 -17.52
CA GLU A 80 -1.89 17.04 -16.66
C GLU A 80 -1.46 16.43 -15.32
N GLN A 81 -2.37 15.68 -14.66
CA GLN A 81 -2.06 15.00 -13.39
C GLN A 81 -0.99 13.91 -13.51
N ARG A 82 -0.89 13.25 -14.66
CA ARG A 82 0.18 12.27 -14.92
C ARG A 82 1.52 12.93 -15.22
N ARG A 83 1.51 14.13 -15.81
CA ARG A 83 2.70 14.84 -16.28
C ARG A 83 3.26 15.83 -15.27
N GLY A 84 2.49 16.19 -14.24
CA GLY A 84 2.92 17.04 -13.13
C GLY A 84 3.93 16.36 -12.20
N LEU A 85 5.08 15.92 -12.72
CA LEU A 85 6.24 15.59 -11.91
C LEU A 85 6.79 16.91 -11.36
N GLN A 86 6.67 17.11 -10.05
CA GLN A 86 7.33 18.23 -9.39
C GLN A 86 8.85 18.00 -9.45
N LEU A 87 9.54 18.87 -10.19
CA LEU A 87 11.00 18.91 -10.17
C LEU A 87 11.42 19.66 -8.90
N LEU A 88 12.07 18.95 -7.99
CA LEU A 88 12.64 19.54 -6.78
C LEU A 88 14.16 19.46 -6.91
N GLU A 89 14.83 20.58 -6.66
CA GLU A 89 16.28 20.59 -6.51
C GLU A 89 16.66 19.86 -5.23
N GLY A 90 17.68 19.01 -5.32
CA GLY A 90 18.18 18.25 -4.20
C GLY A 90 19.61 17.81 -4.47
N GLU A 91 20.39 17.70 -3.41
CA GLU A 91 21.76 17.21 -3.47
C GLU A 91 21.81 15.74 -3.06
N LEU A 92 22.51 14.93 -3.84
CA LEU A 92 22.75 13.53 -3.50
C LEU A 92 23.88 13.46 -2.48
N VAL A 93 23.59 12.90 -1.31
CA VAL A 93 24.57 12.67 -0.25
C VAL A 93 24.93 11.19 -0.21
N GLU A 94 26.21 10.87 -0.03
CA GLU A 94 26.66 9.50 0.16
C GLU A 94 26.14 8.95 1.50
N ILE A 95 25.56 7.75 1.46
CA ILE A 95 25.03 7.08 2.64
C ILE A 95 25.95 5.91 2.99
N SER A 96 26.77 6.09 4.02
CA SER A 96 27.63 5.03 4.57
C SER A 96 26.91 4.22 5.65
N GLY A 97 27.41 3.02 5.93
CA GLY A 97 26.78 2.07 6.86
C GLY A 97 26.63 2.57 8.31
N SER A 98 27.40 3.58 8.73
CA SER A 98 27.43 4.15 10.09
C SER A 98 26.42 5.28 10.32
N ASP A 99 26.05 6.05 9.29
CA ASP A 99 25.17 7.24 9.42
C ASP A 99 23.68 6.88 9.36
N ARG A 100 23.35 5.63 9.70
CA ARG A 100 22.01 5.09 9.52
C ARG A 100 21.04 5.68 10.53
N HIS A 101 20.06 6.42 10.03
CA HIS A 101 18.69 6.27 10.53
C HIS A 101 18.26 4.85 10.15
N ARG A 102 18.56 3.85 10.98
CA ARG A 102 18.02 2.49 10.79
C ARG A 102 16.51 2.70 10.83
N PRO A 103 15.76 2.51 9.72
CA PRO A 103 14.32 2.48 9.85
C PRO A 103 14.09 1.33 10.83
N GLN A 104 13.62 1.63 12.05
CA GLN A 104 13.24 0.61 13.02
C GLN A 104 12.46 -0.40 12.22
N LEU A 105 13.04 -1.59 11.99
CA LEU A 105 12.50 -2.67 11.15
C LEU A 105 11.01 -2.60 11.32
N GLN A 106 10.27 -1.99 10.36
CA GLN A 106 8.95 -1.40 10.62
C GLN A 106 8.21 -2.41 11.48
N GLN A 107 8.13 -2.15 12.80
CA GLN A 107 7.77 -3.19 13.78
C GLN A 107 6.51 -3.80 13.22
N ALA A 108 6.60 -5.04 12.72
CA ALA A 108 5.77 -5.53 11.62
C ALA A 108 4.37 -4.96 11.80
N ARG A 109 4.03 -3.88 11.04
CA ARG A 109 2.89 -3.01 11.40
C ARG A 109 1.76 -3.95 11.77
N PRO A 110 1.25 -3.93 13.02
CA PRO A 110 0.39 -5.00 13.52
C PRO A 110 -0.67 -5.19 12.46
N ARG A 111 -0.73 -6.40 11.90
CA ARG A 111 -1.63 -6.69 10.77
C ARG A 111 -2.97 -6.11 11.17
N ARG A 112 -3.49 -5.14 10.41
CA ARG A 112 -4.81 -4.56 10.71
C ARG A 112 -5.76 -5.74 10.84
N THR A 113 -6.15 -6.04 12.08
CA THR A 113 -7.00 -7.18 12.36
C THR A 113 -8.34 -6.86 11.73
N HIS A 114 -8.96 -7.87 11.12
CA HIS A 114 -10.29 -7.67 10.54
C HIS A 114 -11.19 -7.05 11.61
N PRO A 115 -12.07 -6.07 11.31
CA PRO A 115 -12.83 -5.38 12.36
C PRO A 115 -13.70 -6.30 13.22
N ALA A 116 -14.05 -7.48 12.69
CA ALA A 116 -14.75 -8.57 13.39
C ALA A 116 -13.83 -9.54 14.18
N ALA A 117 -12.53 -9.25 14.30
CA ALA A 117 -11.60 -10.07 15.05
C ALA A 117 -11.97 -10.06 16.54
N GLY A 118 -11.93 -11.24 17.16
CA GLY A 118 -12.35 -11.45 18.55
C GLY A 118 -13.86 -11.68 18.72
N CYS A 119 -14.69 -11.19 17.81
CA CYS A 119 -16.15 -11.39 17.88
C CYS A 119 -16.52 -12.83 17.49
N ARG A 120 -17.05 -13.62 18.41
CA ARG A 120 -17.44 -15.03 18.20
C ARG A 120 -18.93 -15.19 17.98
N THR A 121 -19.75 -14.39 18.64
CA THR A 121 -21.22 -14.40 18.53
C THR A 121 -21.74 -13.29 17.62
N PHE A 122 -23.03 -13.33 17.32
CA PHE A 122 -23.70 -12.25 16.59
C PHE A 122 -23.82 -10.98 17.45
N GLU A 123 -24.05 -11.15 18.75
CA GLU A 123 -24.10 -10.05 19.73
C GLU A 123 -22.76 -9.31 19.80
N ASP A 124 -21.63 -10.03 19.79
CA ASP A 124 -20.29 -9.42 19.77
C ASP A 124 -20.08 -8.52 18.55
N LEU A 125 -20.73 -8.83 17.42
CA LEU A 125 -20.66 -8.03 16.20
C LEU A 125 -21.57 -6.80 16.27
N LEU A 126 -22.76 -6.92 16.88
CA LEU A 126 -23.66 -5.80 17.11
C LEU A 126 -23.04 -4.78 18.06
N GLN A 127 -22.40 -5.25 19.13
CA GLN A 127 -21.67 -4.37 20.04
C GLN A 127 -20.52 -3.67 19.32
N ARG A 128 -19.75 -4.41 18.51
CA ARG A 128 -18.66 -3.84 17.70
C ARG A 128 -19.14 -2.82 16.66
N GLU A 129 -20.32 -3.04 16.07
CA GLU A 129 -20.97 -2.13 15.14
C GLU A 129 -21.25 -0.77 15.80
N GLN A 130 -21.79 -0.80 17.02
CA GLN A 130 -22.07 0.40 17.82
C GLN A 130 -20.79 1.10 18.27
N GLU A 131 -19.85 0.36 18.88
CA GLU A 131 -18.57 0.89 19.39
C GLU A 131 -17.75 1.61 18.31
N ARG A 132 -17.77 1.09 17.08
CA ARG A 132 -16.99 1.62 15.96
C ARG A 132 -17.79 2.58 15.08
N GLY A 133 -19.06 2.83 15.38
CA GLY A 133 -19.94 3.69 14.59
C GLY A 133 -20.13 3.18 13.15
N TYR A 134 -20.17 1.86 12.96
CA TYR A 134 -20.42 1.29 11.63
C TYR A 134 -21.90 1.42 11.23
N LYS A 135 -22.15 1.35 9.92
CA LYS A 135 -23.52 1.47 9.38
C LYS A 135 -24.42 0.35 9.90
N PRO A 136 -25.70 0.66 10.21
CA PRO A 136 -26.73 -0.32 10.55
C PRO A 136 -26.74 -1.51 9.59
N GLY A 137 -26.49 -2.72 10.12
CA GLY A 137 -26.49 -3.97 9.37
C GLY A 137 -25.10 -4.54 9.04
N TRP A 138 -24.02 -3.86 9.42
CA TRP A 138 -22.65 -4.38 9.28
C TRP A 138 -22.48 -5.75 9.94
N ALA A 139 -22.96 -5.92 11.17
CA ALA A 139 -22.92 -7.19 11.91
C ALA A 139 -23.63 -8.30 11.16
N ARG A 140 -24.80 -8.00 10.57
CA ARG A 140 -25.59 -8.95 9.76
C ARG A 140 -24.82 -9.39 8.52
N HIS A 141 -24.18 -8.47 7.80
CA HIS A 141 -23.38 -8.79 6.62
C HIS A 141 -22.16 -9.65 6.97
N VAL A 142 -21.45 -9.32 8.05
CA VAL A 142 -20.32 -10.12 8.54
C VAL A 142 -20.76 -11.52 8.98
N TRP A 143 -21.87 -11.61 9.72
CA TRP A 143 -22.40 -12.89 10.20
C TRP A 143 -22.87 -13.78 9.03
N ALA A 144 -23.58 -13.22 8.07
CA ALA A 144 -24.01 -13.94 6.87
C ALA A 144 -22.81 -14.48 6.06
N ALA A 145 -21.74 -13.68 5.92
CA ALA A 145 -20.51 -14.12 5.26
C ALA A 145 -19.83 -15.30 5.99
N ARG A 146 -19.86 -15.33 7.33
CA ARG A 146 -19.34 -16.44 8.12
C ARG A 146 -20.11 -17.74 7.92
N GLN A 147 -21.43 -17.67 7.79
CA GLN A 147 -22.26 -18.86 7.58
C GLN A 147 -22.07 -19.45 6.17
N ARG A 148 -21.87 -18.59 5.16
CA ARG A 148 -21.62 -19.03 3.77
C ARG A 148 -20.28 -19.74 3.58
N GLY A 149 -19.27 -19.45 4.41
CA GLY A 149 -17.95 -20.10 4.35
C GLY A 149 -17.84 -21.42 5.12
N LYS A 150 -18.93 -21.89 5.75
CA LYS A 150 -19.00 -23.19 6.45
C LYS A 150 -19.68 -24.29 5.63
N ALA A 151 -20.17 -23.96 4.42
CA ALA A 151 -20.75 -24.91 3.46
C ALA A 151 -19.69 -25.40 2.48
#